data_AF-A0A7W3J5Y3-F1
#
_entry.id   AF-A0A7W3J5Y3-F1
#
_cell.length_a   1.000
_cell.length_b   1.000
_cell.length_c   1.000
_cell.angle_alpha   90.00
_cell.angle_beta   90.00
_cell.angle_gamma   90.00
#
_symmetry.space_group_name_H-M   'P 1'
#
loop_
_entity.id
_entity.type
_entity.pdbx_description
1 polymer ?
#
loop_
_entity_poly.entity_id
_entity_poly.type
_entity_poly.pdbx_seq_one_letter_code
_entity_poly.pdbx_strand_id
1 'polypeptide(L)'
;MNGFGRDGGRVVSGSGRDAVGLADVEQTPRLRSPDVGRSAVATRAEAAPLADVAPRVRPPGHPVVALTIAGSDPSGGAGIQADLKTFAALGGYGCAVLTGLTAQSTTGVTRVHPVPADMVSAQLDTLFADVAVDTIKIGMTTDAAIARTVAAALRDLRAAGRTPFVVLDPVMVATSGDRLLAPDAEAVLRDELLPLADLVTPNLPEAAVLLGVEPARDGREAADQARALRALGVGYALVKGGHLDSAESVDHLAGPGVGGVCGGGNGGTGAGRDNGDSGGGNRVGGVGTTGNGAVGDDLGEVSPGGDGVVALAAPRVPTRNTHGTGCTLSSACAVLRPAHDGWEPAVRAAKDYLTGALQAADSLVIGGTGTTSGRWQGHGPVDHAHATRRT
;
A
#
# COMPACT_ATOMS: atom_id res chain seq x y z
N MET A 1 15.87 -12.42 -84.47
CA MET A 1 15.13 -13.59 -84.98
C MET A 1 13.68 -13.44 -84.56
N ASN A 2 12.80 -13.29 -85.57
CA ASN A 2 11.34 -13.51 -85.68
C ASN A 2 10.47 -13.36 -84.41
N GLY A 3 9.33 -12.66 -84.37
CA GLY A 3 8.42 -12.13 -85.39
C GLY A 3 6.97 -12.19 -84.85
N PHE A 4 6.11 -11.25 -85.28
CA PHE A 4 4.63 -11.30 -85.47
C PHE A 4 3.79 -12.31 -84.62
N GLY A 5 2.64 -12.02 -84.02
CA GLY A 5 1.61 -11.00 -84.25
C GLY A 5 0.21 -11.66 -84.26
N ARG A 6 -0.75 -11.00 -83.59
CA ARG A 6 -2.23 -10.98 -83.80
C ARG A 6 -3.20 -12.03 -83.19
N ASP A 7 -4.40 -11.44 -82.98
CA ASP A 7 -5.76 -11.94 -82.75
C ASP A 7 -6.13 -12.33 -81.30
N GLY A 8 -7.20 -11.84 -80.68
CA GLY A 8 -8.45 -11.26 -81.18
C GLY A 8 -9.62 -12.16 -80.74
N GLY A 9 -10.48 -11.72 -79.81
CA GLY A 9 -11.63 -12.54 -79.40
C GLY A 9 -12.49 -11.98 -78.25
N ARG A 10 -13.76 -11.72 -78.56
CA ARG A 10 -14.84 -11.10 -77.77
C ARG A 10 -15.35 -11.90 -76.55
N VAL A 11 -15.69 -11.13 -75.49
CA VAL A 11 -16.98 -11.01 -74.74
C VAL A 11 -17.85 -12.27 -74.53
N VAL A 12 -18.10 -12.63 -73.25
CA VAL A 12 -19.43 -13.05 -72.73
C VAL A 12 -19.59 -12.59 -71.26
N SER A 13 -20.84 -12.31 -70.92
CA SER A 13 -21.50 -11.57 -69.84
C SER A 13 -21.79 -12.29 -68.51
N GLY A 14 -21.95 -11.48 -67.43
CA GLY A 14 -22.82 -11.72 -66.25
C GLY A 14 -22.20 -12.53 -65.11
N SER A 15 -22.53 -12.40 -63.82
CA SER A 15 -23.41 -11.50 -63.04
C SER A 15 -23.24 -11.88 -61.55
N GLY A 16 -23.19 -10.92 -60.62
CA GLY A 16 -23.26 -11.14 -59.16
C GLY A 16 -22.44 -10.10 -58.39
N ARG A 17 -23.03 -9.02 -57.83
CA ARG A 17 -23.62 -8.92 -56.47
C ARG A 17 -22.65 -9.46 -55.40
N ASP A 18 -22.07 -8.68 -54.49
CA ASP A 18 -22.67 -7.62 -53.67
C ASP A 18 -21.69 -6.49 -53.31
N ALA A 19 -22.25 -5.29 -53.18
CA ALA A 19 -21.62 -4.11 -52.65
C ALA A 19 -21.77 -4.06 -51.12
N VAL A 20 -20.70 -3.71 -50.41
CA VAL A 20 -20.77 -3.14 -49.07
C VAL A 20 -19.96 -1.84 -49.12
N GLY A 21 -20.68 -0.73 -49.00
CA GLY A 21 -20.14 0.62 -49.08
C GLY A 21 -19.31 0.96 -47.84
N LEU A 22 -18.16 1.58 -48.08
CA LEU A 22 -17.45 2.38 -47.10
C LEU A 22 -18.16 3.74 -47.04
N ALA A 23 -18.98 3.95 -46.03
CA ALA A 23 -19.55 5.24 -45.71
C ALA A 23 -18.54 6.09 -44.93
N ASP A 24 -18.61 7.39 -45.19
CA ASP A 24 -17.72 8.47 -44.76
C ASP A 24 -17.42 8.51 -43.27
N VAL A 25 -16.12 8.58 -42.93
CA VAL A 25 -15.66 8.96 -41.58
C VAL A 25 -15.62 10.49 -41.53
N GLU A 26 -16.70 11.07 -41.02
CA GLU A 26 -16.75 12.49 -40.68
C GLU A 26 -15.64 12.89 -39.69
N GLN A 27 -15.15 14.11 -39.90
CA GLN A 27 -14.00 14.73 -39.27
C GLN A 27 -14.17 14.84 -37.75
N THR A 28 -13.30 14.16 -37.00
CA THR A 28 -13.10 14.44 -35.56
C THR A 28 -12.37 15.78 -35.39
N PRO A 29 -12.82 16.66 -34.47
CA PRO A 29 -12.15 17.93 -34.24
C PRO A 29 -10.78 17.69 -33.59
N ARG A 30 -9.72 18.21 -34.22
CA ARG A 30 -8.36 18.18 -33.67
C ARG A 30 -8.30 18.98 -32.36
N LEU A 31 -7.96 18.32 -31.26
CA LEU A 31 -7.57 18.99 -30.02
C LEU A 31 -6.37 19.91 -30.33
N ARG A 32 -6.56 21.22 -30.16
CA ARG A 32 -5.45 22.19 -30.20
C ARG A 32 -4.59 21.96 -28.96
N SER A 33 -3.32 21.64 -29.17
CA SER A 33 -2.30 21.66 -28.10
C SER A 33 -2.21 23.07 -27.51
N PRO A 34 -2.30 23.26 -26.19
CA PRO A 34 -2.02 24.56 -25.59
C PRO A 34 -0.52 24.88 -25.67
N ASP A 35 -0.21 26.13 -26.01
CA ASP A 35 1.14 26.69 -26.05
C ASP A 35 1.84 26.51 -24.69
N VAL A 36 2.98 25.81 -24.69
CA VAL A 36 3.86 25.67 -23.51
C VAL A 36 4.68 26.95 -23.40
N GLY A 37 4.06 28.00 -22.85
CA GLY A 37 4.68 29.31 -22.72
C GLY A 37 4.18 30.07 -21.49
N ARG A 38 5.08 30.16 -20.50
CA ARG A 38 5.02 30.95 -19.24
C ARG A 38 4.23 30.35 -18.07
N SER A 39 4.99 30.06 -17.02
CA SER A 39 4.55 29.81 -15.65
C SER A 39 3.68 30.98 -15.16
N ALA A 40 2.37 30.75 -15.15
CA ALA A 40 1.46 31.45 -14.27
C ALA A 40 1.24 30.51 -13.08
N VAL A 41 1.38 31.05 -11.87
CA VAL A 41 0.87 30.39 -10.66
C VAL A 41 -0.64 30.26 -10.86
N ALA A 42 -1.09 29.08 -11.28
CA ALA A 42 -2.51 28.80 -11.43
C ALA A 42 -3.11 28.80 -10.03
N THR A 43 -3.74 29.90 -9.66
CA THR A 43 -4.73 29.90 -8.59
C THR A 43 -5.74 28.82 -8.93
N ARG A 44 -5.95 27.86 -8.01
CA ARG A 44 -6.90 26.76 -8.16
C ARG A 44 -8.19 27.33 -8.76
N ALA A 45 -8.48 27.02 -10.02
CA ALA A 45 -9.76 27.35 -10.61
C ALA A 45 -10.83 26.80 -9.65
N GLU A 46 -11.88 27.57 -9.38
CA GLU A 46 -12.98 27.15 -8.51
C GLU A 46 -13.55 25.82 -9.04
N ALA A 47 -12.99 24.71 -8.56
CA ALA A 47 -13.53 23.38 -8.78
C ALA A 47 -14.91 23.41 -8.11
N ALA A 48 -15.93 22.98 -8.85
CA ALA A 48 -17.27 22.86 -8.30
C ALA A 48 -17.18 22.10 -6.96
N PRO A 49 -17.80 22.61 -5.89
CA PRO A 49 -17.63 22.03 -4.57
C PRO A 49 -18.00 20.53 -4.63
N LEU A 50 -17.17 19.68 -4.00
CA LEU A 50 -17.37 18.22 -3.83
C LEU A 50 -18.67 17.87 -3.08
N ALA A 51 -19.59 18.81 -2.92
CA ALA A 51 -20.61 18.89 -1.88
C ALA A 51 -21.91 18.09 -2.16
N ASP A 52 -22.06 17.42 -3.31
CA ASP A 52 -23.33 16.76 -3.66
C ASP A 52 -23.25 15.26 -4.00
N VAL A 53 -22.10 14.61 -3.79
CA VAL A 53 -22.02 13.15 -3.98
C VAL A 53 -22.36 12.44 -2.67
N ALA A 54 -23.65 12.17 -2.46
CA ALA A 54 -24.12 11.27 -1.40
C ALA A 54 -23.26 9.98 -1.36
N PRO A 55 -23.03 9.37 -0.19
CA PRO A 55 -22.27 8.13 -0.10
C PRO A 55 -22.92 7.10 -1.02
N ARG A 56 -22.22 6.72 -2.09
CA ARG A 56 -22.67 5.68 -3.01
C ARG A 56 -22.64 4.38 -2.21
N VAL A 57 -23.79 3.97 -1.65
CA VAL A 57 -23.95 2.66 -1.02
C VAL A 57 -23.52 1.62 -2.05
N ARG A 58 -22.44 0.89 -1.75
CA ARG A 58 -21.90 -0.12 -2.65
C ARG A 58 -22.83 -1.33 -2.67
N PRO A 59 -23.13 -1.93 -3.84
CA PRO A 59 -23.88 -3.16 -3.88
C PRO A 59 -23.10 -4.30 -3.21
N PRO A 60 -23.77 -5.32 -2.65
CA PRO A 60 -23.10 -6.48 -2.08
C PRO A 60 -22.14 -7.12 -3.09
N GLY A 61 -20.93 -7.46 -2.63
CA GLY A 61 -19.88 -8.04 -3.49
C GLY A 61 -19.14 -7.05 -4.38
N HIS A 62 -19.42 -5.75 -4.30
CA HIS A 62 -18.60 -4.73 -4.95
C HIS A 62 -17.18 -4.74 -4.32
N PRO A 63 -16.11 -4.73 -5.13
CA PRO A 63 -14.75 -4.70 -4.60
C PRO A 63 -14.46 -3.39 -3.86
N VAL A 64 -13.52 -3.42 -2.92
CA VAL A 64 -12.95 -2.19 -2.33
C VAL A 64 -12.32 -1.35 -3.43
N VAL A 65 -12.69 -0.07 -3.52
CA VAL A 65 -12.05 0.89 -4.45
C VAL A 65 -10.89 1.57 -3.73
N ALA A 66 -9.67 1.19 -4.11
CA ALA A 66 -8.44 1.67 -3.52
C ALA A 66 -7.71 2.63 -4.47
N LEU A 67 -7.35 3.81 -3.97
CA LEU A 67 -6.52 4.78 -4.69
C LEU A 67 -5.08 4.70 -4.20
N THR A 68 -4.11 4.62 -5.11
CA THR A 68 -2.71 4.97 -4.81
C THR A 68 -2.37 6.38 -5.29
N ILE A 69 -1.66 7.15 -4.47
CA ILE A 69 -1.04 8.43 -4.82
C ILE A 69 0.47 8.24 -4.66
N ALA A 70 1.16 7.91 -5.75
CA ALA A 70 2.57 7.54 -5.71
C ALA A 70 3.27 7.78 -7.05
N GLY A 71 4.59 7.59 -7.08
CA GLY A 71 5.36 7.63 -8.31
C GLY A 71 5.30 6.31 -9.09
N SER A 72 5.67 6.40 -10.37
CA SER A 72 5.72 5.27 -11.29
C SER A 72 7.11 4.62 -11.29
N ASP A 73 7.15 3.31 -11.09
CA ASP A 73 8.32 2.45 -11.31
C ASP A 73 8.13 1.64 -12.60
N PRO A 74 8.89 1.93 -13.68
CA PRO A 74 8.71 1.25 -14.95
C PRO A 74 9.15 -0.23 -14.92
N SER A 75 9.93 -0.68 -13.93
CA SER A 75 10.21 -2.11 -13.75
C SER A 75 9.00 -2.89 -13.19
N GLY A 76 8.03 -2.15 -12.65
CA GLY A 76 6.79 -2.70 -12.12
C GLY A 76 6.92 -3.38 -10.77
N GLY A 77 8.05 -3.21 -10.07
CA GLY A 77 8.30 -3.82 -8.77
C GLY A 77 7.84 -2.98 -7.57
N ALA A 78 7.82 -1.65 -7.71
CA ALA A 78 7.41 -0.70 -6.68
C ALA A 78 6.40 0.34 -7.23
N GLY A 79 6.17 1.42 -6.47
CA GLY A 79 5.34 2.55 -6.89
C GLY A 79 3.88 2.15 -7.18
N ILE A 80 3.21 2.93 -8.03
CA ILE A 80 1.82 2.65 -8.41
C ILE A 80 1.65 1.24 -9.01
N GLN A 81 2.68 0.68 -9.64
CA GLN A 81 2.61 -0.65 -10.25
C GLN A 81 2.50 -1.73 -9.17
N ALA A 82 3.31 -1.66 -8.12
CA ALA A 82 3.18 -2.56 -6.97
C ALA A 82 1.83 -2.40 -6.28
N ASP A 83 1.39 -1.15 -6.15
CA ASP A 83 0.13 -0.82 -5.48
C ASP A 83 -1.07 -1.41 -6.22
N LEU A 84 -1.19 -1.12 -7.52
CA LEU A 84 -2.28 -1.64 -8.35
C LEU A 84 -2.26 -3.18 -8.46
N LYS A 85 -1.08 -3.80 -8.53
CA LYS A 85 -0.95 -5.26 -8.50
C LYS A 85 -1.42 -5.84 -7.17
N THR A 86 -1.06 -5.20 -6.05
CA THR A 86 -1.48 -5.61 -4.71
C THR A 86 -2.98 -5.48 -4.54
N PHE A 87 -3.55 -4.34 -4.95
CA PHE A 87 -5.00 -4.11 -4.90
C PHE A 87 -5.74 -5.19 -5.69
N ALA A 88 -5.32 -5.45 -6.94
CA ALA A 88 -5.94 -6.46 -7.78
C ALA A 88 -5.79 -7.88 -7.20
N ALA A 89 -4.62 -8.24 -6.66
CA ALA A 89 -4.36 -9.55 -6.07
C ALA A 89 -5.21 -9.82 -4.82
N LEU A 90 -5.59 -8.77 -4.09
CA LEU A 90 -6.42 -8.84 -2.88
C LEU A 90 -7.90 -8.50 -3.15
N GLY A 91 -8.31 -8.49 -4.42
CA GLY A 91 -9.72 -8.34 -4.82
C GLY A 91 -10.26 -6.90 -4.81
N GLY A 92 -9.39 -5.90 -4.69
CA GLY A 92 -9.74 -4.49 -4.82
C GLY A 92 -9.71 -3.98 -6.27
N TYR A 93 -10.45 -2.91 -6.54
CA TYR A 93 -10.36 -2.11 -7.75
C TYR A 93 -9.37 -0.96 -7.52
N GLY A 94 -8.29 -0.92 -8.29
CA GLY A 94 -7.23 0.07 -8.14
C GLY A 94 -7.41 1.31 -9.01
N CYS A 95 -7.34 2.49 -8.40
CA CYS A 95 -7.14 3.78 -9.04
C CYS A 95 -5.73 4.30 -8.76
N ALA A 96 -5.19 5.18 -9.60
CA ALA A 96 -3.87 5.77 -9.39
C ALA A 96 -3.83 7.25 -9.76
N VAL A 97 -3.15 8.04 -8.93
CA VAL A 97 -2.73 9.41 -9.20
C VAL A 97 -1.20 9.45 -9.16
N LEU A 98 -0.59 9.93 -10.24
CA LEU A 98 0.86 9.92 -10.39
C LEU A 98 1.46 11.21 -9.82
N THR A 99 2.41 11.06 -8.91
CA THR A 99 3.19 12.16 -8.32
C THR A 99 4.52 12.39 -9.04
N GLY A 100 5.05 11.37 -9.69
CA GLY A 100 6.33 11.44 -10.39
C GLY A 100 6.59 10.23 -11.27
N LEU A 101 7.42 10.43 -12.28
CA LEU A 101 7.94 9.36 -13.12
C LEU A 101 9.39 9.07 -12.72
N THR A 102 9.76 7.81 -12.58
CA THR A 102 11.15 7.42 -12.35
C THR A 102 11.70 6.71 -13.57
N ALA A 103 12.97 6.98 -13.90
CA ALA A 103 13.78 6.09 -14.72
C ALA A 103 14.48 5.11 -13.76
N GLN A 104 13.72 4.10 -13.34
CA GLN A 104 14.10 3.14 -12.31
C GLN A 104 14.15 1.72 -12.87
N SER A 105 15.00 0.88 -12.29
CA SER A 105 14.97 -0.56 -12.51
C SER A 105 15.33 -1.29 -11.21
N THR A 106 15.46 -2.62 -11.28
CA THR A 106 15.90 -3.44 -10.15
C THR A 106 17.33 -3.11 -9.66
N THR A 107 18.09 -2.32 -10.41
CA THR A 107 19.44 -1.86 -10.01
C THR A 107 19.46 -0.45 -9.42
N GLY A 108 18.31 0.24 -9.34
CA GLY A 108 18.19 1.57 -8.75
C GLY A 108 17.57 2.63 -9.65
N VAL A 109 17.70 3.89 -9.23
CA VAL A 109 17.02 5.05 -9.82
C VAL A 109 18.04 5.96 -10.53
N THR A 110 17.81 6.25 -11.81
CA THR A 110 18.71 7.12 -12.60
C THR A 110 18.18 8.53 -12.79
N ARG A 111 16.86 8.71 -12.69
CA ARG A 111 16.19 10.01 -12.81
C ARG A 111 14.84 9.97 -12.13
N VAL A 112 14.47 11.08 -11.51
CA VAL A 112 13.10 11.37 -11.06
C VAL A 112 12.60 12.59 -11.82
N HIS A 113 11.38 12.51 -12.34
CA HIS A 113 10.67 13.62 -12.97
C HIS A 113 9.35 13.85 -12.22
N PRO A 114 9.29 14.88 -11.35
CA PRO A 114 8.06 15.22 -10.65
C PRO A 114 6.94 15.58 -11.64
N VAL A 115 5.72 15.12 -11.36
CA VAL A 115 4.54 15.58 -12.07
C VAL A 115 4.17 16.97 -11.52
N PRO A 116 3.91 17.99 -12.37
CA PRO A 116 3.51 19.31 -11.89
C PRO A 116 2.34 19.26 -10.90
N ALA A 117 2.43 20.02 -9.81
CA ALA A 117 1.46 19.96 -8.71
C ALA A 117 0.01 20.29 -9.14
N ASP A 118 -0.16 21.16 -10.15
CA ASP A 118 -1.45 21.48 -10.77
C ASP A 118 -2.03 20.28 -11.54
N MET A 119 -1.18 19.49 -12.20
CA MET A 119 -1.58 18.22 -12.82
C MET A 119 -1.93 17.15 -11.78
N VAL A 120 -1.23 17.10 -10.64
CA VAL A 120 -1.61 16.21 -9.51
C VAL A 120 -2.99 16.60 -8.96
N SER A 121 -3.24 17.91 -8.76
CA SER A 121 -4.56 18.41 -8.35
C SER A 121 -5.63 18.02 -9.37
N ALA A 122 -5.37 18.25 -10.66
CA ALA A 122 -6.33 17.93 -11.72
C ALA A 122 -6.69 16.44 -11.76
N GLN A 123 -5.72 15.54 -11.56
CA GLN A 123 -5.98 14.10 -11.44
C GLN A 123 -6.88 13.78 -10.23
N LEU A 124 -6.59 14.36 -9.07
CA LEU A 124 -7.36 14.15 -7.83
C LEU A 124 -8.78 14.70 -7.95
N ASP A 125 -8.92 15.96 -8.40
CA ASP A 125 -10.21 16.63 -8.55
C ASP A 125 -11.10 15.87 -9.56
N THR A 126 -10.54 15.46 -10.70
CA THR A 126 -11.26 14.67 -11.71
C THR A 126 -11.69 13.30 -11.17
N LEU A 127 -10.79 12.60 -10.48
CA LEU A 127 -11.09 11.28 -9.93
C LEU A 127 -12.15 11.37 -8.83
N PHE A 128 -12.01 12.29 -7.88
CA PHE A 128 -12.93 12.41 -6.76
C PHE A 128 -14.32 12.92 -7.15
N ALA A 129 -14.45 13.60 -8.28
CA ALA A 129 -15.75 13.99 -8.84
C ALA A 129 -16.60 12.79 -9.29
N ASP A 130 -15.97 11.69 -9.72
CA ASP A 130 -16.68 10.52 -10.27
C ASP A 130 -16.57 9.26 -9.40
N VAL A 131 -15.44 9.08 -8.71
CA VAL A 131 -15.09 7.84 -8.02
C VAL A 131 -15.15 8.01 -6.51
N ALA A 132 -16.02 7.21 -5.88
CA ALA A 132 -16.10 7.08 -4.43
C ALA A 132 -15.00 6.15 -3.92
N VAL A 133 -13.82 6.67 -3.65
CA VAL A 133 -12.71 5.87 -3.09
C VAL A 133 -13.00 5.45 -1.64
N ASP A 134 -12.74 4.18 -1.31
CA ASP A 134 -12.93 3.60 0.03
C ASP A 134 -11.64 3.69 0.87
N THR A 135 -10.48 3.60 0.20
CA THR A 135 -9.15 3.73 0.83
C THR A 135 -8.14 4.43 -0.07
N ILE A 136 -7.25 5.22 0.52
CA ILE A 136 -6.15 5.90 -0.14
C ILE A 136 -4.83 5.38 0.45
N LYS A 137 -3.91 4.95 -0.40
CA LYS A 137 -2.51 4.70 -0.08
C LYS A 137 -1.66 5.82 -0.67
N ILE A 138 -0.81 6.42 0.15
CA ILE A 138 0.12 7.49 -0.27
C ILE A 138 1.52 6.90 -0.21
N GLY A 139 2.24 6.95 -1.33
CA GLY A 139 3.64 6.58 -1.43
C GLY A 139 4.53 7.80 -1.65
N MET A 140 5.52 7.67 -2.53
CA MET A 140 6.42 8.77 -2.89
C MET A 140 5.65 9.99 -3.40
N THR A 141 5.81 11.14 -2.75
CA THR A 141 5.27 12.46 -3.18
C THR A 141 6.25 13.28 -4.00
N THR A 142 7.53 12.89 -4.04
CA THR A 142 8.67 13.55 -4.73
C THR A 142 9.12 14.89 -4.13
N ASP A 143 8.22 15.84 -3.89
CA ASP A 143 8.56 17.15 -3.33
C ASP A 143 7.48 17.73 -2.40
N ALA A 144 7.80 18.88 -1.81
CA ALA A 144 6.96 19.55 -0.83
C ALA A 144 5.69 20.16 -1.45
N ALA A 145 5.71 20.52 -2.73
CA ALA A 145 4.55 21.07 -3.42
C ALA A 145 3.49 19.99 -3.64
N ILE A 146 3.91 18.81 -4.11
CA ILE A 146 3.01 17.67 -4.29
C ILE A 146 2.50 17.16 -2.93
N ALA A 147 3.37 17.06 -1.92
CA ALA A 147 2.94 16.68 -0.57
C ALA A 147 1.84 17.61 -0.03
N ARG A 148 1.96 18.93 -0.24
CA ARG A 148 0.93 19.92 0.09
C ARG A 148 -0.34 19.76 -0.73
N THR A 149 -0.24 19.50 -2.04
CA THR A 149 -1.40 19.22 -2.90
C THR A 149 -2.20 18.03 -2.39
N VAL A 150 -1.52 16.94 -2.03
CA VAL A 150 -2.16 15.74 -1.47
C VAL A 150 -2.81 16.06 -0.12
N ALA A 151 -2.12 16.78 0.77
CA ALA A 151 -2.67 17.17 2.07
C ALA A 151 -3.93 18.04 1.92
N ALA A 152 -3.92 18.99 0.99
CA ALA A 152 -5.08 19.83 0.68
C ALA A 152 -6.27 18.99 0.19
N ALA A 153 -6.05 18.07 -0.75
CA ALA A 153 -7.11 17.20 -1.26
C ALA A 153 -7.73 16.30 -0.18
N LEU A 154 -6.92 15.78 0.76
CA LEU A 154 -7.43 15.01 1.90
C LEU A 154 -8.27 15.86 2.86
N ARG A 155 -7.85 17.10 3.13
CA ARG A 155 -8.61 18.05 3.97
C ARG A 155 -9.95 18.38 3.31
N ASP A 156 -9.96 18.60 1.99
CA ASP A 156 -11.19 18.87 1.23
C ASP A 156 -12.16 17.69 1.26
N LEU A 157 -11.66 16.46 1.11
CA LEU A 157 -12.49 15.25 1.25
C LEU A 157 -13.14 15.18 2.64
N ARG A 158 -12.35 15.38 3.71
CA ARG A 158 -12.86 15.38 5.09
C ARG A 158 -13.88 16.49 5.31
N ALA A 159 -13.63 17.69 4.80
CA ALA A 159 -14.56 18.82 4.89
C ALA A 159 -15.88 18.55 4.13
N ALA A 160 -15.82 17.79 3.04
CA ALA A 160 -16.98 17.29 2.31
C ALA A 160 -17.65 16.07 2.96
N GLY A 161 -17.23 15.65 4.16
CA GLY A 161 -17.80 14.49 4.87
C GLY A 161 -17.40 13.13 4.31
N ARG A 162 -16.38 13.08 3.43
CA ARG A 162 -15.83 11.84 2.86
C ARG A 162 -14.58 11.42 3.62
N THR A 163 -14.62 10.23 4.21
CA THR A 163 -13.54 9.73 5.09
C THR A 163 -13.03 8.35 4.63
N PRO A 164 -12.36 8.25 3.46
CA PRO A 164 -11.67 7.01 3.10
C PRO A 164 -10.55 6.72 4.10
N PHE A 165 -10.21 5.44 4.31
CA PHE A 165 -9.04 5.08 5.12
C PHE A 165 -7.75 5.53 4.43
N VAL A 166 -6.87 6.22 5.14
CA VAL A 166 -5.61 6.77 4.59
C VAL A 166 -4.41 6.02 5.17
N VAL A 167 -3.64 5.34 4.31
CA VAL A 167 -2.35 4.74 4.64
C VAL A 167 -1.23 5.60 4.06
N LEU A 168 -0.32 6.07 4.91
CA LEU A 168 0.87 6.79 4.51
C LEU A 168 2.11 5.87 4.58
N ASP A 169 2.74 5.65 3.44
CA ASP A 169 4.07 5.05 3.33
C ASP A 169 5.05 6.20 3.07
N PRO A 170 5.81 6.66 4.09
CA PRO A 170 6.65 7.84 3.98
C PRO A 170 7.95 7.52 3.22
N VAL A 171 7.81 7.20 1.93
CA VAL A 171 8.91 6.78 1.05
C VAL A 171 9.88 7.95 0.89
N MET A 172 11.01 7.88 1.60
CA MET A 172 12.09 8.87 1.52
C MET A 172 13.26 8.39 0.66
N VAL A 173 13.49 7.08 0.63
CA VAL A 173 14.63 6.43 -0.01
C VAL A 173 14.14 5.18 -0.76
N ALA A 174 14.69 4.94 -1.95
CA ALA A 174 14.41 3.73 -2.72
C ALA A 174 15.02 2.49 -2.06
N THR A 175 14.55 1.29 -2.42
CA THR A 175 15.18 0.02 -2.00
C THR A 175 16.68 -0.04 -2.37
N SER A 176 17.09 0.65 -3.43
CA SER A 176 18.48 0.78 -3.88
C SER A 176 19.33 1.77 -3.07
N GLY A 177 18.73 2.53 -2.15
CA GLY A 177 19.41 3.56 -1.35
C GLY A 177 19.36 4.98 -1.94
N ASP A 178 18.76 5.17 -3.12
CA ASP A 178 18.65 6.48 -3.76
C ASP A 178 17.62 7.37 -3.05
N ARG A 179 17.96 8.62 -2.73
CA ARG A 179 17.00 9.58 -2.16
C ARG A 179 15.90 9.90 -3.18
N LEU A 180 14.64 9.76 -2.74
CA LEU A 180 13.44 9.97 -3.54
C LEU A 180 12.65 11.22 -3.14
N LEU A 181 12.94 11.75 -1.96
CA LEU A 181 12.24 12.88 -1.37
C LEU A 181 13.21 14.04 -1.11
N ALA A 182 12.79 15.25 -1.46
CA ALA A 182 13.54 16.46 -1.13
C ALA A 182 13.44 16.78 0.38
N PRO A 183 14.50 17.30 1.03
CA PRO A 183 14.51 17.54 2.49
C PRO A 183 13.39 18.47 3.00
N ASP A 184 12.95 19.43 2.18
CA ASP A 184 11.86 20.34 2.51
C ASP A 184 10.48 19.64 2.54
N ALA A 185 10.36 18.49 1.87
CA ALA A 185 9.14 17.69 1.89
C ALA A 185 9.00 16.81 3.14
N GLU A 186 10.10 16.50 3.84
CA GLU A 186 10.07 15.73 5.10
C GLU A 186 9.23 16.44 6.16
N ALA A 187 9.37 17.77 6.29
CA ALA A 187 8.56 18.58 7.19
C ALA A 187 7.07 18.57 6.81
N VAL A 188 6.75 18.60 5.50
CA VAL A 188 5.36 18.51 5.03
C VAL A 188 4.76 17.15 5.31
N LEU A 189 5.53 16.07 5.12
CA LEU A 189 5.08 14.73 5.48
C LEU A 189 4.71 14.66 6.97
N ARG A 190 5.58 15.17 7.85
CA ARG A 190 5.39 15.15 9.30
C ARG A 190 4.27 16.06 9.79
N ASP A 191 4.25 17.32 9.34
CA ASP A 191 3.42 18.36 9.93
C ASP A 191 2.04 18.49 9.24
N GLU A 192 1.94 18.04 7.98
CA GLU A 192 0.73 18.22 7.18
C GLU A 192 0.03 16.92 6.77
N LEU A 193 0.77 15.88 6.36
CA LEU A 193 0.19 14.61 5.89
C LEU A 193 0.01 13.57 6.98
N LEU A 194 0.98 13.43 7.90
CA LEU A 194 0.94 12.46 8.98
C LEU A 194 -0.32 12.61 9.86
N PRO A 195 -0.77 13.82 10.25
CA PRO A 195 -2.02 13.99 11.01
C PRO A 195 -3.31 13.65 10.22
N LEU A 196 -3.19 13.47 8.89
CA LEU A 196 -4.30 13.08 8.02
C LEU A 196 -4.31 11.57 7.74
N ALA A 197 -3.32 10.81 8.20
CA ALA A 197 -3.24 9.37 8.01
C ALA A 197 -3.94 8.60 9.15
N ASP A 198 -4.59 7.49 8.78
CA ASP A 198 -5.11 6.52 9.74
C ASP A 198 -4.04 5.49 10.13
N LEU A 199 -3.14 5.17 9.20
CA LEU A 199 -1.97 4.32 9.42
C LEU A 199 -0.74 4.93 8.74
N VAL A 200 0.38 5.04 9.46
CA VAL A 200 1.70 5.29 8.85
C VAL A 200 2.55 4.02 8.92
N THR A 201 3.36 3.77 7.89
CA THR A 201 4.13 2.51 7.73
C THR A 201 5.63 2.72 7.53
N PRO A 202 6.35 3.50 8.37
CA PRO A 202 7.77 3.77 8.14
C PRO A 202 8.65 2.55 8.43
N ASN A 203 9.79 2.43 7.74
CA ASN A 203 10.91 1.60 8.22
C ASN A 203 11.69 2.32 9.34
N LEU A 204 12.68 1.66 9.96
CA LEU A 204 13.43 2.26 11.07
C LEU A 204 14.12 3.59 10.70
N PRO A 205 14.83 3.72 9.55
CA PRO A 205 15.36 5.01 9.11
C PRO A 205 14.29 6.09 8.89
N GLU A 206 13.17 5.76 8.23
CA GLU A 206 12.07 6.70 7.97
C GLU A 206 11.41 7.17 9.28
N ALA A 207 11.23 6.26 10.25
CA ALA A 207 10.67 6.58 11.57
C ALA A 207 11.58 7.57 12.30
N ALA A 208 12.89 7.33 12.26
CA ALA A 208 13.90 8.20 12.86
C ALA A 208 13.86 9.63 12.28
N VAL A 209 13.77 9.75 10.95
CA VAL A 209 13.66 11.04 10.26
C VAL A 209 12.38 11.78 10.66
N LEU A 210 11.23 11.11 10.66
CA LEU A 210 9.95 11.73 11.06
C LEU A 210 9.96 12.22 12.52
N LEU A 211 10.67 11.50 13.41
CA LEU A 211 10.78 11.81 14.83
C LEU A 211 11.92 12.78 15.18
N GLY A 212 12.88 12.99 14.28
CA GLY A 212 14.10 13.75 14.58
C GLY A 212 15.02 13.06 15.59
N VAL A 213 15.10 11.72 15.55
CA VAL A 213 15.95 10.89 16.43
C VAL A 213 16.82 9.94 15.61
N GLU A 214 17.65 9.14 16.28
CA GLU A 214 18.42 8.06 15.62
C GLU A 214 17.56 6.83 15.32
N PRO A 215 17.87 6.03 14.27
CA PRO A 215 17.18 4.77 13.99
C PRO A 215 17.25 3.80 15.17
N ALA A 216 16.12 3.16 15.45
CA ALA A 216 16.02 2.15 16.49
C ALA A 216 16.94 0.96 16.20
N ARG A 217 17.60 0.46 17.25
CA ARG A 217 18.62 -0.60 17.20
C ARG A 217 18.08 -1.97 17.58
N ASP A 218 16.93 -2.00 18.25
CA ASP A 218 16.26 -3.22 18.68
C ASP A 218 14.73 -3.05 18.67
N GLY A 219 14.01 -4.14 18.99
CA GLY A 219 12.55 -4.14 19.00
C GLY A 219 11.93 -3.27 20.10
N ARG A 220 12.64 -3.00 21.20
CA ARG A 220 12.15 -2.12 22.26
C ARG A 220 12.18 -0.68 21.78
N GLU A 221 13.30 -0.23 21.21
CA GLU A 221 13.42 1.10 20.62
C GLU A 221 12.45 1.28 19.44
N ALA A 222 12.23 0.25 18.62
CA ALA A 222 11.26 0.30 17.52
C ALA A 222 9.81 0.43 18.03
N ALA A 223 9.45 -0.26 19.11
CA ALA A 223 8.17 -0.08 19.78
C ALA A 223 8.00 1.33 20.38
N ASP A 224 9.06 1.88 20.98
CA ASP A 224 9.07 3.25 21.51
C ASP A 224 8.88 4.28 20.38
N GLN A 225 9.55 4.10 19.24
CA GLN A 225 9.35 4.93 18.04
C GLN A 225 7.92 4.82 17.49
N ALA A 226 7.30 3.64 17.49
CA ALA A 226 5.91 3.48 17.08
C ALA A 226 4.94 4.30 17.96
N ARG A 227 5.15 4.30 19.28
CA ARG A 227 4.37 5.17 20.21
C ARG A 227 4.62 6.65 19.95
N ALA A 228 5.88 7.03 19.73
CA ALA A 228 6.24 8.42 19.48
C ALA A 228 5.61 8.96 18.19
N LEU A 229 5.57 8.14 17.12
CA LEU A 229 4.92 8.52 15.86
C LEU A 229 3.42 8.77 16.05
N ARG A 230 2.74 7.94 16.83
CA ARG A 230 1.33 8.13 17.22
C ARG A 230 1.10 9.44 17.95
N ALA A 231 2.01 9.83 18.84
CA ALA A 231 1.94 11.10 19.54
C ALA A 231 2.03 12.33 18.61
N LEU A 232 2.47 12.16 17.35
CA LEU A 232 2.43 13.21 16.32
C LEU A 232 1.05 13.37 15.65
N GLY A 233 0.05 12.58 16.03
CA GLY A 233 -1.35 12.74 15.60
C GLY A 233 -1.86 11.73 14.56
N VAL A 234 -1.08 10.69 14.23
CA VAL A 234 -1.53 9.59 13.35
C VAL A 234 -2.37 8.57 14.13
N GLY A 235 -3.38 8.00 13.48
CA GLY A 235 -4.26 6.99 14.10
C GLY A 235 -3.52 5.74 14.57
N TYR A 236 -2.67 5.16 13.71
CA TYR A 236 -1.87 3.95 13.93
C TYR A 236 -0.47 4.13 13.34
N ALA A 237 0.56 3.56 13.97
CA ALA A 237 1.92 3.57 13.43
C ALA A 237 2.50 2.16 13.40
N LEU A 238 2.87 1.69 12.21
CA LEU A 238 3.52 0.40 11.97
C LEU A 238 4.99 0.61 11.62
N VAL A 239 5.86 0.51 12.62
CA VAL A 239 7.32 0.59 12.41
C VAL A 239 7.83 -0.75 11.90
N LYS A 240 8.33 -0.79 10.65
CA LYS A 240 8.80 -1.99 9.96
C LYS A 240 10.23 -2.33 10.42
N GLY A 241 10.39 -3.45 11.14
CA GLY A 241 11.67 -3.83 11.75
C GLY A 241 12.54 -4.77 10.91
N GLY A 242 12.17 -5.07 9.66
CA GLY A 242 12.92 -5.96 8.76
C GLY A 242 14.41 -5.62 8.54
N HIS A 243 14.87 -4.44 8.98
CA HIS A 243 16.28 -4.03 8.96
C HIS A 243 17.10 -4.52 10.17
N LEU A 244 16.44 -5.03 11.22
CA LEU A 244 17.13 -5.64 12.36
C LEU A 244 17.73 -6.99 11.95
N ASP A 245 18.94 -7.30 12.41
CA ASP A 245 19.60 -8.57 12.16
C ASP A 245 19.03 -9.65 13.09
N SER A 246 17.95 -10.29 12.66
CA SER A 246 17.31 -11.37 13.41
C SER A 246 16.68 -12.42 12.49
N ALA A 247 16.49 -13.63 13.01
CA ALA A 247 15.84 -14.74 12.29
C ALA A 247 14.39 -14.44 11.89
N GLU A 248 13.76 -13.46 12.54
CA GLU A 248 12.42 -13.00 12.25
C GLU A 248 12.42 -11.57 11.67
N SER A 249 11.34 -11.23 10.98
CA SER A 249 10.99 -9.84 10.68
C SER A 249 9.89 -9.42 11.65
N VAL A 250 10.23 -8.59 12.63
CA VAL A 250 9.30 -8.11 13.66
C VAL A 250 8.93 -6.68 13.35
N ASP A 251 7.62 -6.41 13.20
CA ASP A 251 7.10 -5.05 13.04
C ASP A 251 6.35 -4.65 14.31
N HIS A 252 6.34 -3.36 14.65
CA HIS A 252 5.68 -2.86 15.84
C HIS A 252 4.51 -1.96 15.46
N LEU A 253 3.29 -2.39 15.78
CA LEU A 253 2.08 -1.61 15.55
C LEU A 253 1.66 -0.93 16.85
N ALA A 254 1.61 0.40 16.85
CA ALA A 254 1.05 1.22 17.92
C ALA A 254 -0.34 1.73 17.53
N GLY A 255 -1.33 1.59 18.42
CA GLY A 255 -2.73 1.86 18.11
C GLY A 255 -3.67 1.83 19.32
N PRO A 256 -4.86 2.45 19.27
CA PRO A 256 -5.87 2.33 20.31
C PRO A 256 -6.36 0.88 20.32
N GLY A 257 -6.45 0.29 21.52
CA GLY A 257 -6.92 -1.09 21.70
C GLY A 257 -5.98 -2.17 21.16
N VAL A 258 -4.77 -1.82 20.71
CA VAL A 258 -3.76 -2.77 20.25
C VAL A 258 -3.07 -3.42 21.45
N GLY A 259 -2.92 -4.76 21.44
CA GLY A 259 -2.26 -5.48 22.53
C GLY A 259 -3.03 -5.53 23.86
N GLY A 260 -4.28 -5.05 23.89
CA GLY A 260 -5.19 -5.29 25.01
C GLY A 260 -5.65 -6.74 25.02
N VAL A 261 -5.63 -7.39 26.18
CA VAL A 261 -6.21 -8.72 26.36
C VAL A 261 -7.70 -8.61 26.02
N CYS A 262 -8.15 -9.30 24.97
CA CYS A 262 -9.58 -9.53 24.77
C CYS A 262 -10.11 -10.18 26.05
N GLY A 263 -10.88 -9.44 26.85
CA GLY A 263 -11.58 -9.97 28.00
C GLY A 263 -12.36 -11.20 27.57
N GLY A 264 -12.07 -12.33 28.21
CA GLY A 264 -12.62 -13.63 27.85
C GLY A 264 -14.13 -13.58 27.69
N GLY A 265 -14.60 -13.83 26.46
CA GLY A 265 -15.96 -14.25 26.20
C GLY A 265 -16.16 -15.59 26.89
N ASN A 266 -16.80 -15.54 28.06
CA ASN A 266 -17.20 -16.71 28.81
C ASN A 266 -18.10 -17.58 27.93
N GLY A 267 -17.53 -18.63 27.35
CA GLY A 267 -18.27 -19.71 26.73
C GLY A 267 -19.09 -20.39 27.81
N GLY A 268 -20.34 -19.93 27.96
CA GLY A 268 -21.35 -20.59 28.76
C GLY A 268 -21.62 -21.98 28.21
N THR A 269 -20.85 -22.95 28.68
CA THR A 269 -21.21 -24.35 28.58
C THR A 269 -22.32 -24.58 29.61
N GLY A 270 -23.55 -24.69 29.11
CA GLY A 270 -24.69 -25.11 29.90
C GLY A 270 -24.44 -26.50 30.49
N ALA A 271 -24.46 -26.57 31.81
CA ALA A 271 -24.44 -27.80 32.57
C ALA A 271 -25.69 -28.65 32.30
N GLY A 272 -25.53 -29.96 32.35
CA GLY A 272 -26.64 -30.90 32.45
C GLY A 272 -26.21 -32.35 32.36
N ARG A 273 -25.69 -32.91 33.46
CA ARG A 273 -26.21 -34.14 34.12
C ARG A 273 -25.24 -34.69 35.17
N ASP A 274 -25.80 -34.88 36.36
CA ASP A 274 -25.28 -35.54 37.55
C ASP A 274 -24.90 -37.02 37.33
N ASN A 275 -23.90 -37.51 38.08
CA ASN A 275 -24.08 -38.56 39.12
C ASN A 275 -22.76 -39.16 39.64
N GLY A 276 -22.72 -39.44 40.95
CA GLY A 276 -21.88 -40.45 41.63
C GLY A 276 -20.60 -39.90 42.26
N ASP A 277 -20.51 -39.70 43.60
CA ASP A 277 -20.18 -40.71 44.63
C ASP A 277 -18.74 -41.24 44.49
N SER A 278 -17.83 -41.31 45.47
CA SER A 278 -17.86 -41.32 46.94
C SER A 278 -16.44 -41.03 47.46
N GLY A 279 -16.30 -40.62 48.74
CA GLY A 279 -15.24 -41.16 49.61
C GLY A 279 -14.05 -40.28 50.03
N GLY A 280 -14.16 -39.66 51.21
CA GLY A 280 -13.23 -39.90 52.34
C GLY A 280 -11.91 -39.11 52.47
N GLY A 281 -11.69 -38.52 53.66
CA GLY A 281 -10.38 -38.63 54.34
C GLY A 281 -9.53 -37.39 54.60
N ASN A 282 -9.91 -36.59 55.60
CA ASN A 282 -9.12 -36.03 56.71
C ASN A 282 -7.57 -35.77 56.62
N ARG A 283 -7.22 -34.55 57.10
CA ARG A 283 -6.05 -34.13 57.94
C ARG A 283 -4.65 -33.80 57.34
N VAL A 284 -4.31 -32.51 57.52
CA VAL A 284 -3.16 -31.90 58.24
C VAL A 284 -1.72 -32.14 57.74
N GLY A 285 -1.07 -31.02 57.42
CA GLY A 285 0.26 -30.65 57.94
C GLY A 285 1.43 -30.70 56.97
N GLY A 286 2.27 -29.65 56.99
CA GLY A 286 3.67 -29.77 56.57
C GLY A 286 4.22 -28.63 55.71
N VAL A 287 5.07 -27.83 56.32
CA VAL A 287 5.93 -26.77 55.76
C VAL A 287 7.02 -27.37 54.84
N GLY A 288 7.42 -26.66 53.78
CA GLY A 288 8.60 -27.01 52.99
C GLY A 288 8.91 -26.03 51.85
N THR A 289 9.89 -25.18 52.08
CA THR A 289 10.48 -24.16 51.19
C THR A 289 11.28 -24.73 50.01
N THR A 290 11.25 -24.05 48.85
CA THR A 290 12.36 -23.73 47.89
C THR A 290 11.67 -23.21 46.61
N GLY A 291 11.78 -21.96 46.16
CA GLY A 291 12.99 -21.21 45.84
C GLY A 291 13.28 -21.31 44.34
N ASN A 292 12.74 -20.40 43.50
CA ASN A 292 13.49 -19.76 42.41
C ASN A 292 12.68 -18.68 41.67
N GLY A 293 13.30 -17.50 41.51
CA GLY A 293 13.16 -16.61 40.35
C GLY A 293 11.80 -15.95 40.08
N ALA A 294 11.48 -14.89 40.82
CA ALA A 294 10.50 -13.90 40.37
C ALA A 294 11.02 -13.21 39.10
N VAL A 295 10.43 -13.52 37.95
CA VAL A 295 10.36 -12.58 36.83
C VAL A 295 9.12 -11.75 37.11
N GLY A 296 9.31 -10.46 37.38
CA GLY A 296 8.21 -9.55 37.71
C GLY A 296 7.26 -9.45 36.52
N ASP A 297 6.09 -10.06 36.65
CA ASP A 297 4.88 -9.66 35.95
C ASP A 297 4.49 -8.27 36.46
N ASP A 298 4.99 -7.23 35.80
CA ASP A 298 4.47 -5.88 35.97
C ASP A 298 3.14 -5.80 35.20
N LEU A 299 2.10 -6.39 35.79
CA LEU A 299 0.72 -6.21 35.37
C LEU A 299 0.29 -4.78 35.75
N GLY A 300 0.78 -3.83 34.98
CA GLY A 300 0.29 -2.46 34.99
C GLY A 300 -1.20 -2.47 34.65
N GLU A 301 -1.99 -1.87 35.54
CA GLU A 301 -3.41 -1.61 35.37
C GLU A 301 -3.68 -0.97 34.01
N VAL A 302 -4.32 -1.71 33.10
CA VAL A 302 -4.69 -1.21 31.77
C VAL A 302 -5.87 -0.29 31.91
N SER A 303 -5.61 1.01 31.83
CA SER A 303 -6.65 2.02 31.70
C SER A 303 -7.44 1.79 30.40
N PRO A 304 -8.78 1.72 30.43
CA PRO A 304 -9.60 1.46 29.26
C PRO A 304 -9.57 2.71 28.36
N GLY A 305 -8.59 2.77 27.47
CA GLY A 305 -8.28 3.93 26.64
C GLY A 305 -6.80 4.16 26.37
N GLY A 306 -5.90 3.29 26.85
CA GLY A 306 -4.46 3.40 26.61
C GLY A 306 -4.05 3.08 25.17
N ASP A 307 -3.09 3.85 24.67
CA ASP A 307 -2.37 3.56 23.42
C ASP A 307 -1.44 2.35 23.64
N GLY A 308 -1.77 1.23 23.02
CA GLY A 308 -1.00 -0.01 23.12
C GLY A 308 -0.06 -0.23 21.94
N VAL A 309 0.85 -1.21 22.09
CA VAL A 309 1.79 -1.63 21.04
C VAL A 309 1.86 -3.15 21.02
N VAL A 310 1.81 -3.74 19.82
CA VAL A 310 1.97 -5.18 19.61
C VAL A 310 3.13 -5.44 18.66
N ALA A 311 3.90 -6.49 18.96
CA ALA A 311 4.92 -7.03 18.06
C ALA A 311 4.25 -8.03 17.09
N LEU A 312 4.49 -7.83 15.80
CA LEU A 312 3.98 -8.67 14.72
C LEU A 312 5.18 -9.36 14.07
N ALA A 313 5.45 -10.60 14.46
CA ALA A 313 6.55 -11.40 13.91
C ALA A 313 6.12 -12.17 12.66
N ALA A 314 7.03 -12.32 11.69
CA ALA A 314 6.93 -13.28 10.60
C ALA A 314 8.31 -13.87 10.31
N PRO A 315 8.40 -15.09 9.75
CA PRO A 315 9.67 -15.68 9.35
C PRO A 315 10.42 -14.78 8.36
N ARG A 316 11.73 -14.60 8.56
CA ARG A 316 12.55 -13.93 7.55
C ARG A 316 12.69 -14.84 6.33
N VAL A 317 12.31 -14.33 5.15
CA VAL A 317 12.43 -15.08 3.89
C VAL A 317 13.84 -14.88 3.32
N PRO A 318 14.61 -15.95 3.07
CA PRO A 318 15.97 -15.85 2.52
C PRO A 318 15.95 -15.60 1.01
N THR A 319 15.46 -14.44 0.59
CA THR A 319 15.45 -13.99 -0.81
C THR A 319 16.18 -12.66 -0.98
N ARG A 320 16.75 -12.45 -2.17
CA ARG A 320 17.30 -11.15 -2.60
C ARG A 320 16.27 -10.28 -3.33
N ASN A 321 15.12 -10.85 -3.68
CA ASN A 321 14.05 -10.21 -4.43
C ASN A 321 13.08 -9.50 -3.48
N THR A 322 13.56 -8.39 -2.92
CA THR A 322 12.84 -7.56 -1.94
C THR A 322 12.40 -6.21 -2.51
N HIS A 323 12.53 -6.01 -3.82
CA HIS A 323 12.08 -4.78 -4.44
C HIS A 323 10.56 -4.66 -4.33
N GLY A 324 10.08 -3.51 -3.84
CA GLY A 324 8.66 -3.25 -3.63
C GLY A 324 8.07 -3.69 -2.29
N THR A 325 8.81 -4.37 -1.41
CA THR A 325 8.29 -4.89 -0.14
C THR A 325 7.50 -3.85 0.68
N GLY A 326 8.02 -2.63 0.79
CA GLY A 326 7.34 -1.53 1.48
C GLY A 326 6.02 -1.13 0.81
N CYS A 327 6.05 -0.89 -0.50
CA CYS A 327 4.88 -0.51 -1.28
C CYS A 327 3.79 -1.60 -1.23
N THR A 328 4.18 -2.86 -1.36
CA THR A 328 3.26 -4.01 -1.28
C THR A 328 2.61 -4.10 0.10
N LEU A 329 3.37 -3.97 1.19
CA LEU A 329 2.82 -4.02 2.55
C LEU A 329 1.80 -2.91 2.80
N SER A 330 2.18 -1.66 2.52
CA SER A 330 1.31 -0.50 2.75
C SER A 330 0.06 -0.54 1.87
N SER A 331 0.16 -1.05 0.64
CA SER A 331 -0.98 -1.26 -0.25
C SER A 331 -1.89 -2.41 0.21
N ALA A 332 -1.32 -3.50 0.74
CA ALA A 332 -2.10 -4.58 1.32
C ALA A 332 -2.87 -4.10 2.56
N CYS A 333 -2.23 -3.32 3.44
CA CYS A 333 -2.92 -2.68 4.58
C CYS A 333 -4.10 -1.81 4.13
N ALA A 334 -3.91 -1.00 3.08
CA ALA A 334 -4.96 -0.12 2.57
C ALA A 334 -6.17 -0.90 2.05
N VAL A 335 -5.97 -1.84 1.11
CA VAL A 335 -7.07 -2.57 0.46
C VAL A 335 -7.76 -3.57 1.40
N LEU A 336 -7.04 -4.14 2.36
CA LEU A 336 -7.62 -5.05 3.35
C LEU A 336 -8.39 -4.30 4.44
N ARG A 337 -8.00 -3.07 4.80
CA ARG A 337 -8.59 -2.34 5.94
C ARG A 337 -10.12 -2.32 5.94
N PRO A 338 -10.84 -2.04 4.84
CA PRO A 338 -12.31 -2.02 4.85
C PRO A 338 -12.97 -3.36 5.17
N ALA A 339 -12.27 -4.49 4.98
CA ALA A 339 -12.78 -5.84 5.21
C ALA A 339 -12.46 -6.40 6.61
N HIS A 340 -11.78 -5.62 7.46
CA HIS A 340 -11.39 -6.04 8.82
C HIS A 340 -11.95 -5.09 9.89
N ASP A 341 -12.22 -5.64 11.08
CA ASP A 341 -12.77 -4.90 12.22
C ASP A 341 -11.81 -3.87 12.83
N GLY A 342 -10.53 -3.92 12.45
CA GLY A 342 -9.50 -3.00 12.95
C GLY A 342 -8.19 -3.08 12.19
N TRP A 343 -7.25 -2.22 12.57
CA TRP A 343 -5.94 -2.16 11.92
C TRP A 343 -5.03 -3.34 12.27
N GLU A 344 -5.04 -3.84 13.50
CA GLU A 344 -4.23 -5.01 13.85
C GLU A 344 -4.52 -6.24 12.98
N PRO A 345 -5.78 -6.73 12.85
CA PRO A 345 -6.07 -7.87 11.99
C PRO A 345 -5.77 -7.58 10.50
N ALA A 346 -6.02 -6.35 10.03
CA ALA A 346 -5.68 -5.96 8.64
C ALA A 346 -4.16 -6.01 8.38
N VAL A 347 -3.36 -5.51 9.32
CA VAL A 347 -1.89 -5.50 9.21
C VAL A 347 -1.34 -6.94 9.30
N ARG A 348 -1.91 -7.80 10.16
CA ARG A 348 -1.53 -9.23 10.20
C ARG A 348 -1.78 -9.90 8.84
N ALA A 349 -2.97 -9.74 8.27
CA ALA A 349 -3.30 -10.28 6.96
C ALA A 349 -2.40 -9.72 5.84
N ALA A 350 -2.08 -8.42 5.89
CA ALA A 350 -1.15 -7.79 4.95
C ALA A 350 0.27 -8.36 5.05
N LYS A 351 0.73 -8.63 6.27
CA LYS A 351 2.05 -9.23 6.54
C LYS A 351 2.12 -10.69 6.10
N ASP A 352 1.05 -11.47 6.28
CA ASP A 352 0.93 -12.84 5.78
C ASP A 352 0.99 -12.87 4.25
N TYR A 353 0.22 -12.00 3.59
CA TYR A 353 0.26 -11.84 2.13
C TYR A 353 1.66 -11.47 1.62
N LEU A 354 2.32 -10.50 2.26
CA LEU A 354 3.68 -10.10 1.89
C LEU A 354 4.68 -11.24 2.05
N THR A 355 4.56 -12.02 3.13
CA THR A 355 5.42 -13.18 3.38
C THR A 355 5.29 -14.20 2.25
N GLY A 356 4.06 -14.50 1.81
CA GLY A 356 3.82 -15.37 0.64
C GLY A 356 4.40 -14.79 -0.65
N ALA A 357 4.26 -13.47 -0.86
CA ALA A 357 4.83 -12.78 -2.03
C ALA A 357 6.37 -12.84 -2.07
N LEU A 358 7.02 -12.74 -0.91
CA LEU A 358 8.47 -12.90 -0.77
C LEU A 358 8.91 -14.34 -1.00
N GLN A 359 8.20 -15.33 -0.45
CA GLN A 359 8.51 -16.75 -0.64
C GLN A 359 8.44 -17.18 -2.11
N ALA A 360 7.52 -16.59 -2.88
CA ALA A 360 7.39 -16.86 -4.31
C ALA A 360 8.27 -15.96 -5.19
N ALA A 361 8.99 -14.98 -4.62
CA ALA A 361 9.72 -13.96 -5.38
C ALA A 361 10.83 -14.54 -6.28
N ASP A 362 11.49 -15.62 -5.85
CA ASP A 362 12.57 -16.26 -6.62
C ASP A 362 12.06 -17.05 -7.84
N SER A 363 10.74 -17.21 -7.98
CA SER A 363 10.12 -17.75 -9.21
C SER A 363 10.09 -16.73 -10.35
N LEU A 364 10.31 -15.45 -10.07
CA LEU A 364 10.30 -14.37 -11.05
C LEU A 364 11.69 -14.12 -11.63
N VAL A 365 11.76 -14.10 -12.96
CA VAL A 365 12.98 -13.71 -13.70
C VAL A 365 12.88 -12.24 -14.13
N ILE A 366 12.94 -11.32 -13.17
CA ILE A 366 12.84 -9.87 -13.43
C ILE A 366 13.99 -9.15 -12.75
N GLY A 367 14.99 -8.74 -13.53
CA GLY A 367 16.06 -7.86 -13.07
C GLY A 367 17.02 -8.42 -11.99
N GLY A 368 16.81 -9.65 -11.49
CA GLY A 368 17.72 -10.42 -10.64
C GLY A 368 17.07 -11.64 -9.95
N THR A 369 17.90 -12.67 -9.69
CA THR A 369 17.62 -14.08 -9.27
C THR A 369 16.42 -14.77 -9.92
N GLY A 370 16.70 -15.37 -11.08
CA GLY A 370 15.84 -16.34 -11.76
C GLY A 370 16.59 -16.85 -13.00
N THR A 371 17.10 -18.08 -12.94
CA THR A 371 17.68 -18.87 -14.05
C THR A 371 18.42 -18.10 -15.16
N THR A 372 19.69 -17.77 -14.95
CA THR A 372 20.84 -17.84 -15.91
C THR A 372 21.90 -16.78 -15.59
N SER A 373 23.15 -17.21 -15.66
CA SER A 373 24.35 -16.40 -15.55
C SER A 373 24.39 -15.26 -16.57
N GLY A 374 24.65 -14.03 -16.12
CA GLY A 374 25.50 -13.12 -16.89
C GLY A 374 25.16 -11.63 -16.96
N ARG A 375 23.92 -11.17 -16.76
CA ARG A 375 23.59 -9.75 -17.01
C ARG A 375 22.76 -9.01 -15.95
N TRP A 376 21.83 -9.69 -15.28
CA TRP A 376 20.89 -9.04 -14.37
C TRP A 376 21.22 -9.39 -12.91
N GLN A 377 21.64 -8.41 -12.13
CA GLN A 377 22.12 -8.58 -10.74
C GLN A 377 21.38 -7.72 -9.71
N GLY A 378 20.30 -7.04 -10.13
CA GLY A 378 19.51 -6.18 -9.26
C GLY A 378 18.68 -6.96 -8.25
N HIS A 379 17.95 -6.23 -7.41
CA HIS A 379 16.97 -6.81 -6.50
C HIS A 379 15.65 -6.98 -7.24
N GLY A 380 15.24 -8.22 -7.51
CA GLY A 380 13.97 -8.50 -8.17
C GLY A 380 12.76 -8.15 -7.30
N PRO A 381 11.56 -8.06 -7.90
CA PRO A 381 10.35 -7.73 -7.18
C PRO A 381 9.80 -8.91 -6.38
N VAL A 382 8.97 -8.62 -5.38
CA VAL A 382 8.10 -9.63 -4.76
C VAL A 382 7.04 -10.14 -5.74
N ASP A 383 6.54 -11.36 -5.52
CA ASP A 383 5.45 -11.92 -6.32
C ASP A 383 4.07 -11.53 -5.80
N HIS A 384 3.57 -10.41 -6.32
CA HIS A 384 2.24 -9.88 -6.02
C HIS A 384 1.11 -10.85 -6.38
N ALA A 385 1.33 -11.75 -7.35
CA ALA A 385 0.32 -12.70 -7.82
C ALA A 385 0.49 -14.11 -7.25
N HIS A 386 1.34 -14.31 -6.23
CA HIS A 386 1.71 -15.65 -5.74
C HIS A 386 0.50 -16.54 -5.41
N ALA A 387 -0.58 -15.97 -4.87
CA ALA A 387 -1.79 -16.71 -4.49
C ALA A 387 -2.71 -17.05 -5.69
N THR A 388 -2.58 -16.35 -6.82
CA THR A 388 -3.46 -16.51 -8.00
C THR A 388 -2.73 -17.02 -9.25
N ARG A 389 -1.39 -17.07 -9.20
CA ARG A 389 -0.56 -17.58 -10.28
C ARG A 389 -0.81 -19.07 -10.48
N ARG A 390 -1.21 -19.44 -11.70
CA ARG A 390 -1.33 -20.84 -12.10
C ARG A 390 0.08 -21.41 -12.30
N THR A 391 0.38 -22.50 -11.60
CA THR A 391 1.64 -23.26 -11.70
C THR A 391 1.65 -24.19 -12.89
#